data_AF-A0A8J3A6C4-F1
#
_entry.id   AF-A0A8J3A6C4-F1
#
_cell.length_a   1.000
_cell.length_b   1.000
_cell.length_c   1.000
_cell.angle_alpha   90.00
_cell.angle_beta   90.00
_cell.angle_gamma   90.00
#
_symmetry.space_group_name_H-M   'P 1'
#
loop_
_entity.id
_entity.type
_entity.pdbx_description
1 polymer ?
#
loop_
_entity_poly.entity_id
_entity_poly.type
_entity_poly.pdbx_seq_one_letter_code
_entity_poly.pdbx_strand_id
1 'polypeptide(L)'
;MSAAAAEKTKAEELDERDRLWSVSTIGEVAEVNPSKAKIKLDDDDTVSFVPMAAVEPLSNTIDLSETRKFASVKKNFTRFLEDDVLFAKITPCMENGKVAVAKGLHQGRGCGTTEFHILRPTEAIISKYLFYFVVSDKFRNLAKRNMSGAVGQQRVPADFVRNSEIPIPPLAEQKRIVSKIDELFSDIEAGERALQRARKALERYRRSVLKAAVTGALTADWREKNRDRLEPADKLLTRILDARRTAWEKAELAKMKAKGKEPKGDAWKKKYGEAKPPKYEFNSTLPISWLWLSFSTIGNVSGGLTKNKKRNELPHTRPYLRVANVYENRLDLTEIHSIGVTERELERVELQRFDLLIVEGNGSKEQIGRAALWDASIKGCVHQNHLIKVRFSDSITSRYSMVWLRSPFGRTLVEEVASSTSGLHTLSISKIEQLPLAFPPQKEQEEILSRVEEAFSKADRVAAALDEQERAAKALRQSILKAAFEGRLVPQDPDDEPAEKLLKRIRQEKKG
;
A
#
# COMPACT_ATOMS: atom_id res chain seq x y z
N MET A 1 37.44 51.00 -15.39
CA MET A 1 37.15 50.24 -14.16
C MET A 1 36.14 51.05 -13.37
N SER A 2 34.85 50.84 -13.66
CA SER A 2 33.76 51.73 -13.24
C SER A 2 33.04 51.20 -12.01
N ALA A 3 32.30 52.10 -11.37
CA ALA A 3 31.49 52.00 -10.15
C ALA A 3 30.62 50.74 -9.94
N ALA A 4 30.54 49.81 -10.89
CA ALA A 4 29.82 48.55 -10.77
C ALA A 4 30.48 47.52 -9.83
N ALA A 5 31.76 47.69 -9.48
CA ALA A 5 32.42 46.87 -8.46
C ALA A 5 32.16 47.36 -7.02
N ALA A 6 31.60 48.57 -6.84
CA ALA A 6 31.23 49.12 -5.54
C ALA A 6 29.75 48.89 -5.18
N GLU A 7 28.90 48.56 -6.15
CA GLU A 7 27.49 48.18 -5.90
C GLU A 7 27.31 46.69 -5.60
N LYS A 8 28.24 45.83 -6.05
CA LYS A 8 28.23 44.40 -5.67
C LYS A 8 28.64 44.13 -4.23
N THR A 9 29.32 45.08 -3.58
CA THR A 9 29.71 44.97 -2.17
C THR A 9 28.63 45.48 -1.22
N LYS A 10 27.61 46.20 -1.69
CA LYS A 10 26.54 46.75 -0.83
C LYS A 10 25.35 45.81 -0.63
N ALA A 11 25.14 44.85 -1.51
CA ALA A 11 24.09 43.82 -1.37
C ALA A 11 24.57 42.60 -0.56
N GLU A 12 25.90 42.39 -0.47
CA GLU A 12 26.53 41.38 0.39
C GLU A 12 26.93 41.94 1.76
N GLU A 13 26.84 43.26 1.96
CA GLU A 13 26.85 43.97 3.25
C GLU A 13 25.44 44.11 3.86
N LEU A 14 24.55 43.13 3.64
CA LEU A 14 23.39 42.92 4.52
C LEU A 14 23.85 42.13 5.76
N ASP A 15 24.57 42.89 6.57
CA ASP A 15 24.79 42.84 8.00
C ASP A 15 25.00 41.50 8.74
N GLU A 16 26.28 41.23 9.05
CA GLU A 16 26.69 40.29 10.11
C GLU A 16 26.40 40.85 11.53
N ARG A 17 25.95 42.10 11.70
CA ARG A 17 25.66 42.73 13.01
C ARG A 17 24.17 42.74 13.43
N ASP A 18 23.24 42.45 12.52
CA ASP A 18 21.78 42.44 12.76
C ASP A 18 21.19 41.04 12.99
N ARG A 19 21.99 39.96 13.00
CA ARG A 19 21.46 38.63 13.34
C ARG A 19 21.22 38.53 14.85
N LEU A 20 19.96 38.65 15.25
CA LEU A 20 19.49 38.37 16.62
C LEU A 20 19.69 36.90 17.05
N TRP A 21 20.06 36.05 16.11
CA TRP A 21 20.32 34.62 16.29
C TRP A 21 21.72 34.36 16.84
N SER A 22 21.85 33.31 17.65
CA SER A 22 23.13 32.78 18.11
C SER A 22 23.22 31.28 17.83
N VAL A 23 24.43 30.73 17.76
CA VAL A 23 24.65 29.28 17.73
C VAL A 23 25.07 28.82 19.12
N SER A 24 24.43 27.77 19.61
CA SER A 24 24.71 27.16 20.91
C SER A 24 24.70 25.63 20.76
N THR A 25 24.98 24.90 21.83
CA THR A 25 24.84 23.43 21.85
C THR A 25 23.57 23.02 22.60
N ILE A 26 23.00 21.85 22.28
CA ILE A 26 21.84 21.33 23.02
C ILE A 26 22.14 21.26 24.52
N GLY A 27 23.37 20.93 24.94
CA GLY A 27 23.75 20.90 26.36
C GLY A 27 23.76 22.26 27.07
N GLU A 28 23.96 23.34 26.33
CA GLU A 28 23.88 24.71 26.88
C GLU A 28 22.42 25.14 27.09
N VAL A 29 21.52 24.76 26.18
CA VAL A 29 20.10 25.17 26.20
C VAL A 29 19.13 24.13 26.75
N ALA A 30 19.58 22.91 27.01
CA ALA A 30 18.78 21.84 27.60
C ALA A 30 19.64 20.89 28.46
N GLU A 31 19.08 20.41 29.57
CA GLU A 31 19.69 19.34 30.36
C GLU A 31 19.44 17.99 29.66
N VAL A 32 20.51 17.35 29.20
CA VAL A 32 20.46 16.04 28.53
C VAL A 32 20.53 14.90 29.55
N ASN A 33 19.44 14.14 29.65
CA ASN A 33 19.16 13.10 30.64
C ASN A 33 19.30 13.62 32.08
N PRO A 34 18.38 14.49 32.54
CA PRO A 34 18.39 15.04 33.88
C PRO A 34 18.47 13.96 34.95
N SER A 35 19.16 14.26 36.07
CA SER A 35 19.25 13.31 37.17
C SER A 35 17.86 12.97 37.72
N LYS A 36 17.59 11.66 37.86
CA LYS A 36 16.34 11.15 38.47
C LYS A 36 16.11 11.68 39.89
N ALA A 37 17.17 12.05 40.61
CA ALA A 37 17.10 12.61 41.96
C ALA A 37 16.40 13.98 42.02
N LYS A 38 16.36 14.72 40.89
CA LYS A 38 15.65 15.99 40.78
C LYS A 38 14.13 15.82 40.71
N ILE A 39 13.63 14.60 40.53
CA ILE A 39 12.20 14.28 40.48
C ILE A 39 11.88 13.42 41.71
N LYS A 40 11.37 14.07 42.76
CA LYS A 40 10.89 13.41 43.99
C LYS A 40 9.49 12.85 43.73
N LEU A 41 9.35 11.55 43.93
CA LEU A 41 8.12 10.78 43.75
C LEU A 41 8.06 9.74 44.88
N ASP A 42 6.90 9.62 45.49
CA ASP A 42 6.61 8.59 46.49
C ASP A 42 6.10 7.32 45.81
N ASP A 43 6.25 6.16 46.46
CA ASP A 43 5.93 4.87 45.85
C ASP A 43 4.45 4.75 45.43
N ASP A 44 3.56 5.46 46.14
CA ASP A 44 2.13 5.54 45.87
C ASP A 44 1.72 6.57 44.82
N ASP A 45 2.64 7.42 44.36
CA ASP A 45 2.35 8.39 43.30
C ASP A 45 1.92 7.68 42.02
N THR A 46 0.97 8.28 41.30
CA THR A 46 0.58 7.82 39.96
C THR A 46 1.29 8.69 38.93
N VAL A 47 1.85 8.06 37.90
CA VAL A 47 2.57 8.76 36.81
C VAL A 47 2.07 8.27 35.46
N SER A 48 2.15 9.13 34.45
CA SER A 48 1.97 8.70 33.05
C SER A 48 3.08 7.72 32.67
N PHE A 49 2.73 6.64 31.97
CA PHE A 49 3.70 5.67 31.49
C PHE A 49 3.81 5.71 29.96
N VAL A 50 5.02 5.94 29.46
CA VAL A 50 5.28 6.11 28.02
C VAL A 50 6.23 5.01 27.52
N PRO A 51 5.68 3.89 27.01
CA PRO A 51 6.48 2.93 26.25
C PRO A 51 6.86 3.50 24.88
N MET A 52 7.81 2.87 24.19
CA MET A 52 8.21 3.32 22.85
C MET A 52 7.06 3.29 21.82
N ALA A 53 6.08 2.41 22.01
CA ALA A 53 4.89 2.31 21.16
C ALA A 53 3.98 3.53 21.28
N ALA A 54 3.98 4.23 22.41
CA ALA A 54 3.12 5.37 22.68
C ALA A 54 3.56 6.66 21.96
N VAL A 55 4.80 6.73 21.46
CA VAL A 55 5.29 7.91 20.71
C VAL A 55 5.10 7.69 19.21
N GLU A 56 4.30 8.53 18.57
CA GLU A 56 4.11 8.48 17.12
C GLU A 56 5.30 9.13 16.39
N PRO A 57 5.78 8.53 15.28
CA PRO A 57 6.81 9.15 14.45
C PRO A 57 6.41 10.53 13.92
N LEU A 58 7.31 11.53 14.02
CA LEU A 58 7.25 12.84 13.36
C LEU A 58 6.12 13.80 13.78
N SER A 59 5.05 13.34 14.43
CA SER A 59 3.80 14.11 14.64
C SER A 59 3.72 14.83 15.99
N ASN A 60 4.76 14.80 16.82
CA ASN A 60 4.75 15.30 18.21
C ASN A 60 3.64 14.67 19.08
N THR A 61 3.11 13.51 18.70
CA THR A 61 1.97 12.87 19.37
C THR A 61 2.45 11.79 20.33
N ILE A 62 1.92 11.81 21.56
CA ILE A 62 2.14 10.81 22.60
C ILE A 62 0.79 10.29 23.08
N ASP A 63 0.64 8.96 23.12
CA ASP A 63 -0.44 8.31 23.85
C ASP A 63 -0.11 8.29 25.35
N LEU A 64 -0.91 9.02 26.13
CA LEU A 64 -0.78 9.13 27.58
C LEU A 64 -1.91 8.42 28.34
N SER A 65 -2.65 7.52 27.67
CA SER A 65 -3.75 6.78 28.27
C SER A 65 -3.30 5.80 29.38
N GLU A 66 -2.05 5.36 29.34
CA GLU A 66 -1.49 4.45 30.34
C GLU A 66 -0.89 5.22 31.53
N THR A 67 -1.34 4.88 32.74
CA THR A 67 -0.77 5.36 34.01
C THR A 67 -0.34 4.19 34.88
N ARG A 68 0.70 4.39 35.71
CA ARG A 68 1.20 3.37 36.64
C ARG A 68 1.53 3.97 38.00
N LYS A 69 1.46 3.14 39.04
CA LYS A 69 2.03 3.45 40.35
C LYS A 69 3.54 3.54 40.25
N PHE A 70 4.13 4.59 40.82
CA PHE A 70 5.55 4.86 40.71
C PHE A 70 6.40 3.70 41.23
N ALA A 71 6.01 3.04 42.32
CA ALA A 71 6.68 1.83 42.83
C ALA A 71 6.99 0.80 41.73
N SER A 72 6.06 0.60 40.79
CA SER A 72 6.18 -0.38 39.70
C SER A 72 7.13 0.03 38.58
N VAL A 73 7.40 1.34 38.44
CA VAL A 73 8.24 1.92 37.37
C VAL A 73 9.48 2.64 37.92
N LYS A 74 9.71 2.58 39.23
CA LYS A 74 10.83 3.23 39.92
C LYS A 74 12.19 2.75 39.44
N LYS A 75 12.29 1.45 39.10
CA LYS A 75 13.49 0.78 38.56
C LYS A 75 13.37 0.61 37.05
N ASN A 76 14.50 0.66 36.34
CA ASN A 76 14.61 0.36 34.90
C ASN A 76 13.81 1.25 33.93
N PHE A 77 13.28 2.38 34.38
CA PHE A 77 12.65 3.39 33.52
C PHE A 77 13.30 4.76 33.72
N THR A 78 13.22 5.59 32.69
CA THR A 78 13.60 7.00 32.80
C THR A 78 12.43 7.82 33.33
N ARG A 79 12.73 8.95 33.98
CA ARG A 79 11.74 9.87 34.55
C ARG A 79 11.83 11.18 33.77
N PHE A 80 10.69 11.79 33.52
CA PHE A 80 10.57 13.07 32.84
C PHE A 80 9.38 13.85 33.42
N LEU A 81 9.39 15.15 33.16
CA LEU A 81 8.37 16.09 33.59
C LEU A 81 7.62 16.65 32.38
N GLU A 82 6.58 17.41 32.67
CA GLU A 82 5.89 18.26 31.70
C GLU A 82 6.93 19.11 30.93
N ASP A 83 6.70 19.25 29.62
CA ASP A 83 7.50 20.02 28.67
C ASP A 83 8.92 19.48 28.39
N ASP A 84 9.31 18.32 28.94
CA ASP A 84 10.53 17.59 28.50
C ASP A 84 10.36 17.08 27.06
N VAL A 85 11.43 17.09 26.26
CA VAL A 85 11.44 16.47 24.92
C VAL A 85 12.00 15.04 25.02
N LEU A 86 11.18 14.07 24.65
CA LEU A 86 11.51 12.65 24.60
C LEU A 86 12.07 12.34 23.21
N PHE A 87 13.35 12.06 23.10
CA PHE A 87 14.03 11.74 21.84
C PHE A 87 14.45 10.26 21.85
N ALA A 88 13.84 9.42 21.00
CA ALA A 88 14.24 8.01 20.92
C ALA A 88 15.72 7.91 20.50
N LYS A 89 16.51 7.12 21.21
CA LYS A 89 17.95 6.97 20.90
C LYS A 89 18.32 5.69 20.18
N ILE A 90 17.43 4.71 20.11
CA ILE A 90 17.71 3.37 19.57
C ILE A 90 17.14 3.15 18.16
N THR A 91 17.81 2.33 17.35
CA THR A 91 17.30 1.81 16.07
C THR A 91 16.10 0.85 16.27
N PRO A 92 15.06 0.87 15.42
CA PRO A 92 14.81 1.84 14.33
C PRO A 92 14.05 3.09 14.80
N CYS A 93 13.73 3.20 16.09
CA CYS A 93 12.84 4.23 16.63
C CYS A 93 13.36 5.66 16.43
N MET A 94 14.65 5.88 16.63
CA MET A 94 15.32 7.15 16.35
C MET A 94 15.25 7.49 14.85
N GLU A 95 15.59 6.52 14.00
CA GLU A 95 15.60 6.69 12.54
C GLU A 95 14.20 7.02 12.00
N ASN A 96 13.16 6.43 12.60
CA ASN A 96 11.78 6.73 12.26
C ASN A 96 11.32 8.10 12.78
N GLY A 97 12.09 8.76 13.65
CA GLY A 97 11.76 10.07 14.20
C GLY A 97 10.71 10.01 15.32
N LYS A 98 10.76 8.97 16.17
CA LYS A 98 9.97 8.95 17.40
C LYS A 98 10.52 9.98 18.40
N VAL A 99 9.95 11.17 18.35
CA VAL A 99 10.24 12.30 19.21
C VAL A 99 8.93 12.93 19.62
N ALA A 100 8.81 13.40 20.85
CA ALA A 100 7.69 14.23 21.24
C ALA A 100 7.98 15.08 22.47
N VAL A 101 7.27 16.19 22.61
CA VAL A 101 7.19 16.98 23.84
C VAL A 101 6.21 16.29 24.79
N ALA A 102 6.64 15.99 26.01
CA ALA A 102 5.78 15.46 27.05
C ALA A 102 4.78 16.51 27.50
N LYS A 103 3.58 16.47 26.93
CA LYS A 103 2.52 17.43 27.23
C LYS A 103 1.24 16.74 27.68
N GLY A 104 0.67 17.17 28.81
CA GLY A 104 -0.53 16.60 29.41
C GLY A 104 -0.26 15.38 30.30
N LEU A 105 0.89 15.33 30.96
CA LEU A 105 1.22 14.20 31.84
C LEU A 105 0.31 14.20 33.09
N HIS A 106 0.06 13.02 33.65
CA HIS A 106 -0.63 12.88 34.93
C HIS A 106 0.15 13.63 36.01
N GLN A 107 -0.44 14.71 36.53
CA GLN A 107 0.20 15.62 37.48
C GLN A 107 1.56 16.19 37.01
N GLY A 108 1.79 16.29 35.70
CA GLY A 108 3.03 16.81 35.13
C GLY A 108 4.23 15.86 35.26
N ARG A 109 4.01 14.57 35.53
CA ARG A 109 5.07 13.59 35.81
C ARG A 109 4.91 12.32 34.99
N GLY A 110 6.01 11.84 34.42
CA GLY A 110 6.01 10.65 33.57
C GLY A 110 7.21 9.74 33.78
N CYS A 111 7.01 8.47 33.48
CA CYS A 111 8.04 7.44 33.41
C CYS A 111 7.95 6.73 32.07
N GLY A 112 9.08 6.33 31.50
CA GLY A 112 9.08 5.68 30.19
C GLY A 112 10.33 4.86 29.95
N THR A 113 10.39 4.21 28.79
CA THR A 113 11.53 3.37 28.42
C THR A 113 12.87 4.10 28.59
N THR A 114 13.90 3.38 29.02
CA THR A 114 15.28 3.89 29.07
C THR A 114 15.85 4.20 27.69
N GLU A 115 15.17 3.82 26.61
CA GLU A 115 15.55 4.10 25.22
C GLU A 115 15.20 5.52 24.73
N PHE A 116 14.77 6.40 25.64
CA PHE A 116 14.72 7.84 25.39
C PHE A 116 15.99 8.54 25.89
N HIS A 117 16.39 9.56 25.15
CA HIS A 117 17.02 10.73 25.73
C HIS A 117 15.94 11.68 26.21
N ILE A 118 16.08 12.17 27.43
CA ILE A 118 15.23 13.23 27.98
C ILE A 118 15.96 14.54 27.81
N LEU A 119 15.41 15.48 27.05
CA LEU A 119 15.98 16.80 26.86
C LEU A 119 15.09 17.79 27.59
N ARG A 120 15.55 18.31 28.72
CA ARG A 120 14.80 19.30 29.50
C ARG A 120 15.23 20.71 29.08
N PRO A 121 14.37 21.48 28.41
CA PRO A 121 14.71 22.85 28.01
C PRO A 121 15.04 23.73 29.22
N THR A 122 15.98 24.64 29.05
CA THR A 122 16.13 25.80 29.94
C THR A 122 15.25 26.94 29.44
N GLU A 123 15.29 28.09 30.11
CA GLU A 123 14.61 29.31 29.64
C GLU A 123 15.12 29.81 28.28
N ALA A 124 16.23 29.28 27.76
CA ALA A 124 16.78 29.64 26.44
C ALA A 124 15.90 29.20 25.28
N ILE A 125 15.15 28.11 25.45
CA ILE A 125 14.59 27.36 24.33
C ILE A 125 13.20 26.82 24.63
N ILE A 126 12.30 26.97 23.68
CA ILE A 126 10.95 26.41 23.77
C ILE A 126 11.01 24.91 23.45
N SER A 127 10.37 24.07 24.26
CA SER A 127 10.34 22.61 24.07
C SER A 127 9.95 22.20 22.65
N LYS A 128 8.96 22.88 22.09
CA LYS A 128 8.47 22.59 20.74
C LYS A 128 9.45 23.02 19.64
N TYR A 129 10.21 24.09 19.85
CA TYR A 129 11.30 24.47 18.96
C TYR A 129 12.42 23.42 18.99
N LEU A 130 12.82 22.97 20.18
CA LEU A 130 13.78 21.87 20.35
C LEU A 130 13.29 20.56 19.72
N PHE A 131 12.00 20.23 19.89
CA PHE A 131 11.36 19.10 19.21
C PHE A 131 11.50 19.18 17.69
N TYR A 132 11.13 20.31 17.07
CA TYR A 132 11.25 20.48 15.62
C TYR A 132 12.69 20.36 15.14
N PHE A 133 13.66 20.78 15.96
CA PHE A 133 15.07 20.67 15.61
C PHE A 133 15.50 19.21 15.57
N VAL A 134 15.26 18.45 16.64
CA VAL A 134 15.73 17.06 16.74
C VAL A 134 14.94 16.08 15.86
N VAL A 135 13.72 16.44 15.45
CA VAL A 135 12.93 15.65 14.49
C VAL A 135 13.31 15.93 13.03
N SER A 136 14.00 17.05 12.75
CA SER A 136 14.41 17.43 11.39
C SER A 136 15.31 16.36 10.75
N ASP A 137 15.19 16.18 9.43
CA ASP A 137 16.04 15.23 8.71
C ASP A 137 17.53 15.56 8.85
N LYS A 138 17.87 16.85 8.91
CA LYS A 138 19.26 17.29 9.10
C LYS A 138 19.83 16.73 10.39
N PHE A 139 19.13 16.89 11.51
CA PHE A 139 19.59 16.38 12.81
C PHE A 139 19.56 14.85 12.85
N ARG A 140 18.45 14.21 12.44
CA ARG A 140 18.32 12.75 12.48
C ARG A 140 19.36 12.04 11.62
N ASN A 141 19.74 12.60 10.47
CA ASN A 141 20.82 12.06 9.64
C ASN A 141 22.19 12.18 10.32
N LEU A 142 22.46 13.28 11.03
CA LEU A 142 23.68 13.41 11.84
C LEU A 142 23.69 12.41 13.01
N ALA A 143 22.57 12.28 13.70
CA ALA A 143 22.40 11.31 14.79
C ALA A 143 22.62 9.88 14.31
N LYS A 144 22.04 9.50 13.16
CA LYS A 144 22.23 8.19 12.51
C LYS A 144 23.70 7.87 12.24
N ARG A 145 24.47 8.84 11.74
CA ARG A 145 25.91 8.68 11.45
C ARG A 145 26.76 8.51 12.71
N ASN A 146 26.26 8.96 13.86
CA ASN A 146 26.96 8.89 15.14
C ASN A 146 26.46 7.74 16.03
N MET A 147 25.54 6.89 15.55
CA MET A 147 25.07 5.75 16.34
C MET A 147 26.16 4.70 16.51
N SER A 148 26.21 4.08 17.68
CA SER A 148 27.15 2.99 18.00
C SER A 148 26.42 1.77 18.56
N GLY A 149 27.05 0.60 18.48
CA GLY A 149 26.49 -0.69 18.93
C GLY A 149 26.29 -1.70 17.80
N ALA A 150 25.71 -2.85 18.15
CA ALA A 150 25.44 -3.94 17.20
C ALA A 150 24.35 -3.57 16.18
N VAL A 151 24.42 -4.16 14.98
CA VAL A 151 23.43 -3.96 13.91
C VAL A 151 22.01 -4.24 14.43
N GLY A 152 21.09 -3.30 14.22
CA GLY A 152 19.70 -3.40 14.73
C GLY A 152 19.51 -3.05 16.21
N GLN A 153 20.58 -2.74 16.95
CA GLN A 153 20.57 -2.34 18.37
C GLN A 153 21.50 -1.14 18.62
N GLN A 154 21.69 -0.30 17.60
CA GLN A 154 22.54 0.88 17.70
C GLN A 154 21.84 1.98 18.50
N ARG A 155 22.62 2.83 19.18
CA ARG A 155 22.13 3.95 19.98
C ARG A 155 22.86 5.24 19.64
N VAL A 156 22.14 6.35 19.65
CA VAL A 156 22.74 7.69 19.64
C VAL A 156 23.40 7.94 21.00
N PRO A 157 24.69 8.31 21.04
CA PRO A 157 25.36 8.66 22.29
C PRO A 157 24.83 9.97 22.89
N ALA A 158 24.69 10.03 24.22
CA ALA A 158 24.26 11.25 24.91
C ALA A 158 25.22 12.43 24.69
N ASP A 159 26.53 12.15 24.58
CA ASP A 159 27.56 13.17 24.36
C ASP A 159 27.42 13.80 22.97
N PHE A 160 27.08 13.01 21.95
CA PHE A 160 26.76 13.55 20.63
C PHE A 160 25.57 14.51 20.71
N VAL A 161 24.48 14.11 21.38
CA VAL A 161 23.29 14.97 21.52
C VAL A 161 23.67 16.26 22.26
N ARG A 162 24.40 16.16 23.38
CA ARG A 162 24.80 17.32 24.19
C ARG A 162 25.64 18.32 23.40
N ASN A 163 26.55 17.85 22.56
CA ASN A 163 27.49 18.70 21.82
C ASN A 163 26.95 19.13 20.44
N SER A 164 25.76 18.68 20.04
CA SER A 164 25.17 19.06 18.76
C SER A 164 24.81 20.55 18.75
N GLU A 165 25.24 21.25 17.71
CA GLU A 165 24.93 22.66 17.50
C GLU A 165 23.46 22.86 17.13
N ILE A 166 22.85 23.89 17.69
CA ILE A 166 21.49 24.31 17.44
C ILE A 166 21.46 25.84 17.27
N PRO A 167 20.79 26.35 16.22
CA PRO A 167 20.59 27.78 16.08
C PRO A 167 19.48 28.25 17.03
N ILE A 168 19.74 29.33 17.75
CA ILE A 168 18.87 29.91 18.78
C ILE A 168 18.45 31.32 18.35
N PRO A 169 17.19 31.51 17.90
CA PRO A 169 16.57 32.82 17.76
C PRO A 169 16.21 33.42 19.13
N PRO A 170 15.87 34.72 19.19
CA PRO A 170 15.12 35.30 20.30
C PRO A 170 13.91 34.47 20.69
N LEU A 171 13.54 34.47 21.98
CA LEU A 171 12.40 33.69 22.47
C LEU A 171 11.07 34.06 21.78
N ALA A 172 10.86 35.34 21.49
CA ALA A 172 9.67 35.79 20.77
C ALA A 172 9.65 35.25 19.33
N GLU A 173 10.79 35.28 18.62
CA GLU A 173 10.93 34.65 17.31
C GLU A 173 10.77 33.12 17.36
N GLN A 174 11.30 32.42 18.38
CA GLN A 174 11.04 30.99 18.56
C GLN A 174 9.54 30.68 18.65
N LYS A 175 8.74 31.50 19.36
CA LYS A 175 7.28 31.35 19.41
C LYS A 175 6.66 31.53 18.03
N ARG A 176 7.09 32.56 17.27
CA ARG A 176 6.60 32.81 15.91
C ARG A 176 6.94 31.66 14.96
N ILE A 177 8.17 31.13 15.01
CA ILE A 177 8.61 29.98 14.24
C ILE A 177 7.75 28.76 14.57
N VAL A 178 7.60 28.42 15.85
CA VAL A 178 6.79 27.28 16.29
C VAL A 178 5.35 27.42 15.80
N SER A 179 4.75 28.59 16.01
CA SER A 179 3.39 28.87 15.54
C SER A 179 3.24 28.70 14.03
N LYS A 180 4.24 29.15 13.25
CA LYS A 180 4.19 29.04 11.79
C LYS A 180 4.40 27.61 11.30
N ILE A 181 5.29 26.85 11.93
CA ILE A 181 5.46 25.42 11.62
C ILE A 181 4.16 24.67 11.92
N ASP A 182 3.53 24.94 13.07
CA ASP A 182 2.27 24.33 13.48
C ASP A 182 1.15 24.58 12.47
N GLU A 183 0.97 25.85 12.07
CA GLU A 183 -0.01 26.24 11.05
C GLU A 183 0.21 25.45 9.75
N LEU A 184 1.43 25.50 9.20
CA LEU A 184 1.75 24.85 7.93
C LEU A 184 1.66 23.32 8.02
N PHE A 185 2.06 22.72 9.15
CA PHE A 185 1.96 21.28 9.33
C PHE A 185 0.50 20.84 9.46
N SER A 186 -0.35 21.62 10.13
CA SER A 186 -1.79 21.35 10.20
C SER A 186 -2.43 21.33 8.81
N ASP A 187 -2.06 22.28 7.95
CA ASP A 187 -2.52 22.32 6.55
C ASP A 187 -2.05 21.10 5.75
N ILE A 188 -0.77 20.72 5.91
CA ILE A 188 -0.21 19.52 5.26
C ILE A 188 -0.97 18.27 5.72
N GLU A 189 -1.23 18.12 7.01
CA GLU A 189 -1.98 16.98 7.54
C GLU A 189 -3.42 16.94 7.02
N ALA A 190 -4.07 18.10 6.90
CA ALA A 190 -5.39 18.19 6.29
C ALA A 190 -5.36 17.74 4.82
N GLY A 191 -4.32 18.14 4.08
CA GLY A 191 -4.03 17.67 2.73
C GLY A 191 -3.80 16.15 2.66
N GLU A 192 -2.94 15.60 3.51
CA GLU A 192 -2.65 14.15 3.59
C GLU A 192 -3.93 13.35 3.88
N ARG A 193 -4.77 13.82 4.82
CA ARG A 193 -6.10 13.21 5.08
C ARG A 193 -7.01 13.29 3.86
N ALA A 194 -6.98 14.39 3.10
CA ALA A 194 -7.76 14.52 1.87
C ALA A 194 -7.27 13.55 0.78
N LEU A 195 -5.96 13.40 0.59
CA LEU A 195 -5.37 12.43 -0.32
C LEU A 195 -5.78 11.00 0.04
N GLN A 196 -5.75 10.62 1.33
CA GLN A 196 -6.21 9.31 1.78
C GLN A 196 -7.71 9.07 1.47
N ARG A 197 -8.56 10.08 1.68
CA ARG A 197 -9.99 9.99 1.31
C ARG A 197 -10.17 9.82 -0.20
N ALA A 198 -9.40 10.55 -1.02
CA ALA A 198 -9.42 10.44 -2.48
C ALA A 198 -9.02 9.03 -2.95
N ARG A 199 -7.98 8.42 -2.37
CA ARG A 199 -7.60 7.02 -2.65
C ARG A 199 -8.74 6.05 -2.37
N LYS A 200 -9.37 6.16 -1.19
CA LYS A 200 -10.54 5.32 -0.85
C LYS A 200 -11.71 5.54 -1.80
N ALA A 201 -11.94 6.78 -2.26
CA ALA A 201 -12.96 7.10 -3.24
C ALA A 201 -12.66 6.47 -4.61
N LEU A 202 -11.40 6.47 -5.02
CA LEU A 202 -10.94 5.87 -6.27
C LEU A 202 -11.17 4.35 -6.30
N GLU A 203 -10.90 3.66 -5.19
CA GLU A 203 -11.20 2.22 -5.04
C GLU A 203 -12.69 1.93 -5.15
N ARG A 204 -13.54 2.77 -4.52
CA ARG A 204 -14.99 2.66 -4.66
C ARG A 204 -15.46 2.93 -6.09
N TYR A 205 -14.83 3.89 -6.79
CA TYR A 205 -15.13 4.19 -8.19
C TYR A 205 -14.80 3.02 -9.11
N ARG A 206 -13.62 2.38 -8.98
CA ARG A 206 -13.29 1.18 -9.76
C ARG A 206 -14.33 0.08 -9.56
N ARG A 207 -14.72 -0.12 -8.30
CA ARG A 207 -15.73 -1.11 -7.92
C ARG A 207 -17.10 -0.80 -8.53
N SER A 208 -17.52 0.48 -8.55
CA SER A 208 -18.80 0.88 -9.13
C SER A 208 -18.80 0.73 -10.65
N VAL A 209 -17.69 1.05 -11.33
CA VAL A 209 -17.53 0.83 -12.78
C VAL A 209 -17.66 -0.65 -13.12
N LEU A 210 -16.97 -1.55 -12.40
CA LEU A 210 -17.09 -2.99 -12.65
C LEU A 210 -18.50 -3.51 -12.35
N LYS A 211 -19.16 -3.01 -11.30
CA LYS A 211 -20.57 -3.33 -11.04
C LYS A 211 -21.44 -2.91 -12.22
N ALA A 212 -21.32 -1.67 -12.67
CA ALA A 212 -22.11 -1.15 -13.79
C ALA A 212 -21.84 -1.93 -15.10
N ALA A 213 -20.60 -2.36 -15.31
CA ALA A 213 -20.19 -3.18 -16.46
C ALA A 213 -20.94 -4.51 -16.51
N VAL A 214 -21.15 -5.16 -15.36
CA VAL A 214 -21.75 -6.51 -15.31
C VAL A 214 -23.25 -6.52 -15.07
N THR A 215 -23.86 -5.38 -14.75
CA THR A 215 -25.32 -5.22 -14.69
C THR A 215 -25.88 -4.56 -15.94
N GLY A 216 -25.04 -4.24 -16.92
CA GLY A 216 -25.43 -3.54 -18.15
C GLY A 216 -25.75 -2.05 -17.97
N ALA A 217 -25.51 -1.47 -16.78
CA ALA A 217 -25.72 -0.04 -16.54
C ALA A 217 -24.66 0.82 -17.25
N LEU A 218 -23.43 0.29 -17.40
CA LEU A 218 -22.32 1.02 -18.02
C LEU A 218 -22.55 1.33 -19.51
N THR A 219 -23.33 0.51 -20.20
CA THR A 219 -23.58 0.58 -21.65
C THR A 219 -25.05 0.81 -22.00
N ALA A 220 -25.88 1.21 -21.04
CA ALA A 220 -27.33 1.31 -21.25
C ALA A 220 -27.70 2.27 -22.41
N ASP A 221 -27.06 3.44 -22.47
CA ASP A 221 -27.22 4.44 -23.53
C ASP A 221 -26.75 3.93 -24.89
N TRP A 222 -25.64 3.21 -24.93
CA TRP A 222 -25.12 2.61 -26.15
C TRP A 222 -26.03 1.49 -26.64
N ARG A 223 -26.55 0.67 -25.72
CA ARG A 223 -27.46 -0.44 -26.05
C ARG A 223 -28.74 0.09 -26.67
N GLU A 224 -29.29 1.18 -26.14
CA GLU A 224 -30.47 1.84 -26.70
C GLU A 224 -30.22 2.34 -28.12
N LYS A 225 -29.11 3.05 -28.35
CA LYS A 225 -28.73 3.57 -29.68
C LYS A 225 -28.44 2.48 -30.72
N ASN A 226 -28.10 1.27 -30.28
CA ASN A 226 -27.74 0.16 -31.17
C ASN A 226 -28.79 -0.96 -31.21
N ARG A 227 -29.96 -0.78 -30.58
CA ARG A 227 -30.97 -1.83 -30.37
C ARG A 227 -31.29 -2.63 -31.63
N ASP A 228 -31.47 -1.96 -32.76
CA ASP A 228 -31.88 -2.59 -34.03
C ASP A 228 -30.74 -3.30 -34.76
N ARG A 229 -29.49 -3.07 -34.34
CA ARG A 229 -28.26 -3.63 -34.95
C ARG A 229 -27.59 -4.68 -34.06
N LEU A 230 -28.06 -4.85 -32.83
CA LEU A 230 -27.48 -5.78 -31.88
C LEU A 230 -28.04 -7.19 -32.10
N GLU A 231 -27.15 -8.11 -32.44
CA GLU A 231 -27.46 -9.52 -32.28
C GLU A 231 -27.69 -9.83 -30.79
N PRO A 232 -28.71 -10.62 -30.43
CA PRO A 232 -28.90 -11.05 -29.06
C PRO A 232 -27.88 -12.13 -28.66
N ALA A 233 -27.64 -12.28 -27.35
CA ALA A 233 -26.61 -13.17 -26.82
C ALA A 233 -26.85 -14.67 -27.12
N ASP A 234 -28.07 -15.10 -27.43
CA ASP A 234 -28.41 -16.47 -27.85
C ASP A 234 -27.78 -16.84 -29.19
N LYS A 235 -27.64 -15.87 -30.11
CA LYS A 235 -26.97 -16.09 -31.40
C LYS A 235 -25.47 -16.28 -31.22
N LEU A 236 -24.84 -15.47 -30.37
CA LEU A 236 -23.45 -15.67 -29.98
C LEU A 236 -23.26 -17.02 -29.29
N LEU A 237 -24.14 -17.37 -28.34
CA LEU A 237 -24.10 -18.65 -27.65
C LEU A 237 -24.20 -19.82 -28.63
N THR A 238 -25.10 -19.76 -29.61
CA THR A 238 -25.25 -20.80 -30.65
C THR A 238 -23.92 -21.02 -31.38
N ARG A 239 -23.27 -19.94 -31.84
CA ARG A 239 -21.95 -20.04 -32.50
C ARG A 239 -20.88 -20.65 -31.60
N ILE A 240 -20.87 -20.30 -30.31
CA ILE A 240 -19.93 -20.87 -29.33
C ILE A 240 -20.18 -22.39 -29.18
N LEU A 241 -21.42 -22.81 -29.02
CA LEU A 241 -21.78 -24.22 -28.85
C LEU A 241 -21.43 -25.05 -30.09
N ASP A 242 -21.72 -24.53 -31.28
CA ASP A 242 -21.37 -25.18 -32.55
C ASP A 242 -19.86 -25.34 -32.70
N ALA A 243 -19.10 -24.26 -32.50
CA ALA A 243 -17.64 -24.30 -32.58
C ALA A 243 -17.03 -25.30 -31.60
N ARG A 244 -17.59 -25.38 -30.37
CA ARG A 244 -17.16 -26.35 -29.36
C ARG A 244 -17.50 -27.78 -29.75
N ARG A 245 -18.69 -28.03 -30.28
CA ARG A 245 -19.10 -29.35 -30.77
C ARG A 245 -18.17 -29.82 -31.90
N THR A 246 -17.91 -28.96 -32.89
CA THR A 246 -16.95 -29.25 -33.97
C THR A 246 -15.55 -29.53 -33.46
N ALA A 247 -15.04 -28.73 -32.50
CA ALA A 247 -13.72 -28.95 -31.91
C ALA A 247 -13.63 -30.27 -31.15
N TRP A 248 -14.67 -30.61 -30.39
CA TRP A 248 -14.76 -31.89 -29.68
C TRP A 248 -14.81 -33.07 -30.65
N GLU A 249 -15.63 -32.98 -31.71
CA GLU A 249 -15.73 -34.01 -32.74
C GLU A 249 -14.36 -34.26 -33.40
N LYS A 250 -13.65 -33.20 -33.78
CA LYS A 250 -12.31 -33.29 -34.35
C LYS A 250 -11.32 -33.97 -33.39
N ALA A 251 -11.36 -33.61 -32.11
CA ALA A 251 -10.48 -34.22 -31.10
C ALA A 251 -10.80 -35.70 -30.89
N GLU A 252 -12.07 -36.08 -30.86
CA GLU A 252 -12.48 -37.47 -30.67
C GLU A 252 -12.14 -38.33 -31.89
N LEU A 253 -12.30 -37.81 -33.11
CA LEU A 253 -11.83 -38.46 -34.34
C LEU A 253 -10.30 -38.67 -34.33
N ALA A 254 -9.53 -37.66 -33.90
CA ALA A 254 -8.08 -37.78 -33.78
C ALA A 254 -7.68 -38.88 -32.78
N LYS A 255 -8.37 -38.98 -31.63
CA LYS A 255 -8.16 -40.06 -30.66
C LYS A 255 -8.53 -41.43 -31.21
N MET A 256 -9.61 -41.55 -31.98
CA MET A 256 -10.00 -42.82 -32.62
C MET A 256 -8.94 -43.24 -33.64
N LYS A 257 -8.49 -42.32 -34.50
CA LYS A 257 -7.44 -42.55 -35.49
C LYS A 257 -6.12 -42.97 -34.84
N ALA A 258 -5.71 -42.29 -33.76
CA ALA A 258 -4.51 -42.65 -33.00
C ALA A 258 -4.58 -44.05 -32.35
N LYS A 259 -5.79 -44.60 -32.17
CA LYS A 259 -6.03 -45.96 -31.69
C LYS A 259 -6.27 -46.97 -32.82
N GLY A 260 -6.09 -46.58 -34.09
CA GLY A 260 -6.36 -47.41 -35.26
C GLY A 260 -7.85 -47.76 -35.44
N LYS A 261 -8.76 -46.94 -34.91
CA LYS A 261 -10.21 -47.16 -34.99
C LYS A 261 -10.85 -46.10 -35.89
N GLU A 262 -11.86 -46.52 -36.66
CA GLU A 262 -12.72 -45.62 -37.44
C GLU A 262 -14.12 -45.54 -36.82
N PRO A 263 -14.83 -44.39 -36.95
CA PRO A 263 -16.17 -44.24 -36.42
C PRO A 263 -17.16 -45.11 -37.20
N LYS A 264 -17.86 -46.00 -36.50
CA LYS A 264 -18.97 -46.78 -37.07
C LYS A 264 -20.27 -45.97 -36.94
N GLY A 265 -20.47 -45.02 -37.86
CA GLY A 265 -21.62 -44.11 -37.86
C GLY A 265 -21.56 -43.00 -36.79
N ASP A 266 -22.70 -42.38 -36.48
CA ASP A 266 -22.77 -41.15 -35.67
C ASP A 266 -23.12 -41.37 -34.18
N ALA A 267 -23.25 -42.62 -33.73
CA ALA A 267 -23.62 -42.92 -32.34
C ALA A 267 -22.63 -42.33 -31.31
N TRP A 268 -21.36 -42.17 -31.68
CA TRP A 268 -20.36 -41.57 -30.81
C TRP A 268 -20.59 -40.07 -30.58
N LYS A 269 -21.25 -39.35 -31.50
CA LYS A 269 -21.59 -37.93 -31.33
C LYS A 269 -22.56 -37.71 -30.16
N LYS A 270 -23.39 -38.69 -29.82
CA LYS A 270 -24.29 -38.67 -28.65
C LYS A 270 -23.55 -38.63 -27.31
N LYS A 271 -22.23 -38.88 -27.30
CA LYS A 271 -21.39 -38.75 -26.09
C LYS A 271 -21.04 -37.30 -25.76
N TYR A 272 -21.28 -36.36 -26.67
CA TYR A 272 -21.10 -34.95 -26.38
C TYR A 272 -22.13 -34.52 -25.34
N GLY A 273 -21.67 -34.14 -24.15
CA GLY A 273 -22.52 -33.55 -23.13
C GLY A 273 -22.80 -32.10 -23.46
N GLU A 274 -24.07 -31.75 -23.65
CA GLU A 274 -24.46 -30.35 -23.74
C GLU A 274 -24.25 -29.65 -22.40
N ALA A 275 -23.79 -28.40 -22.48
CA ALA A 275 -23.59 -27.60 -21.29
C ALA A 275 -24.93 -27.31 -20.60
N LYS A 276 -24.93 -27.39 -19.28
CA LYS A 276 -26.13 -27.12 -18.47
C LYS A 276 -26.13 -25.65 -18.05
N PRO A 277 -27.32 -25.02 -17.98
CA PRO A 277 -27.45 -23.68 -17.42
C PRO A 277 -26.93 -23.66 -15.98
N PRO A 278 -26.47 -22.49 -15.49
CA PRO A 278 -25.99 -22.38 -14.12
C PRO A 278 -27.11 -22.73 -13.13
N LYS A 279 -26.75 -23.44 -12.07
CA LYS A 279 -27.66 -23.75 -10.96
C LYS A 279 -27.69 -22.59 -9.96
N TYR A 280 -28.23 -21.46 -10.36
CA TYR A 280 -28.31 -20.26 -9.52
C TYR A 280 -29.64 -19.54 -9.76
N GLU A 281 -30.28 -19.09 -8.68
CA GLU A 281 -31.49 -18.28 -8.75
C GLU A 281 -31.13 -16.80 -8.79
N PHE A 282 -31.39 -16.16 -9.92
CA PHE A 282 -31.00 -14.76 -10.13
C PHE A 282 -32.09 -13.81 -9.65
N ASN A 283 -31.81 -13.04 -8.61
CA ASN A 283 -32.71 -11.97 -8.13
C ASN A 283 -32.37 -10.60 -8.74
N SER A 284 -31.86 -10.57 -9.98
CA SER A 284 -31.48 -9.33 -10.67
C SER A 284 -31.97 -9.33 -12.10
N THR A 285 -32.48 -8.18 -12.54
CA THR A 285 -32.91 -7.96 -13.92
C THR A 285 -31.68 -7.65 -14.77
N LEU A 286 -31.31 -8.58 -15.65
CA LEU A 286 -30.37 -8.30 -16.73
C LEU A 286 -31.07 -7.55 -17.88
N PRO A 287 -30.32 -6.86 -18.74
CA PRO A 287 -30.84 -6.43 -20.03
C PRO A 287 -31.44 -7.61 -20.81
N ILE A 288 -32.54 -7.40 -21.52
CA ILE A 288 -33.29 -8.47 -22.24
C ILE A 288 -32.40 -9.20 -23.26
N SER A 289 -31.40 -8.53 -23.83
CA SER A 289 -30.46 -9.10 -24.80
C SER A 289 -29.38 -9.99 -24.19
N TRP A 290 -29.30 -10.10 -22.86
CA TRP A 290 -28.25 -10.83 -22.13
C TRP A 290 -28.76 -12.19 -21.65
N LEU A 291 -27.82 -13.11 -21.41
CA LEU A 291 -28.12 -14.45 -20.89
C LEU A 291 -27.37 -14.72 -19.59
N TRP A 292 -27.98 -15.48 -18.69
CA TRP A 292 -27.26 -16.11 -17.59
C TRP A 292 -26.67 -17.44 -18.05
N LEU A 293 -25.33 -17.54 -18.03
CA LEU A 293 -24.60 -18.73 -18.46
C LEU A 293 -23.64 -19.21 -17.39
N SER A 294 -23.16 -20.45 -17.53
CA SER A 294 -22.08 -20.99 -16.70
C SER A 294 -20.74 -20.91 -17.45
N PHE A 295 -19.62 -20.84 -16.73
CA PHE A 295 -18.30 -20.84 -17.37
C PHE A 295 -18.07 -22.09 -18.24
N SER A 296 -18.59 -23.26 -17.86
CA SER A 296 -18.51 -24.47 -18.68
C SER A 296 -19.31 -24.40 -19.99
N THR A 297 -20.34 -23.55 -20.05
CA THR A 297 -21.13 -23.31 -21.27
C THR A 297 -20.29 -22.60 -22.33
N ILE A 298 -19.53 -21.60 -21.93
CA ILE A 298 -18.79 -20.71 -22.84
C ILE A 298 -17.27 -20.97 -22.89
N GLY A 299 -16.71 -21.70 -21.93
CA GLY A 299 -15.28 -22.01 -21.82
C GLY A 299 -14.99 -23.49 -21.47
N ASN A 300 -13.80 -23.97 -21.81
CA ASN A 300 -13.30 -25.28 -21.40
C ASN A 300 -12.51 -25.11 -20.10
N VAL A 301 -13.00 -25.71 -19.02
CA VAL A 301 -12.41 -25.61 -17.69
C VAL A 301 -11.52 -26.84 -17.44
N SER A 302 -10.28 -26.61 -17.03
CA SER A 302 -9.31 -27.69 -16.81
C SER A 302 -8.32 -27.35 -15.71
N GLY A 303 -7.96 -28.34 -14.88
CA GLY A 303 -6.85 -28.22 -13.92
C GLY A 303 -5.48 -28.40 -14.57
N GLY A 304 -4.41 -28.08 -13.85
CA GLY A 304 -3.04 -28.20 -14.35
C GLY A 304 -2.32 -29.52 -14.04
N LEU A 305 -1.02 -29.42 -13.82
CA LEU A 305 -0.13 -30.53 -13.46
C LEU A 305 0.33 -30.43 -11.99
N THR A 306 0.51 -31.58 -11.35
CA THR A 306 1.10 -31.65 -10.00
C THR A 306 2.60 -31.88 -10.09
N LYS A 307 3.41 -31.00 -9.49
CA LYS A 307 4.88 -31.16 -9.42
C LYS A 307 5.25 -32.30 -8.47
N ASN A 308 6.07 -33.24 -8.95
CA ASN A 308 6.61 -34.36 -8.16
C ASN A 308 7.92 -34.87 -8.78
N LYS A 309 8.69 -35.67 -8.03
CA LYS A 309 10.03 -36.14 -8.45
C LYS A 309 10.03 -36.94 -9.76
N LYS A 310 9.01 -37.78 -10.00
CA LYS A 310 8.91 -38.63 -11.19
C LYS A 310 8.84 -37.83 -12.50
N ARG A 311 8.38 -36.58 -12.43
CA ARG A 311 8.33 -35.71 -13.61
C ARG A 311 9.70 -35.33 -14.15
N ASN A 312 10.77 -35.43 -13.35
CA ASN A 312 12.13 -35.10 -13.81
C ASN A 312 12.64 -36.06 -14.90
N GLU A 313 12.03 -37.24 -15.01
CA GLU A 313 12.39 -38.29 -15.98
C GLU A 313 11.54 -38.21 -17.27
N LEU A 314 10.62 -37.24 -17.37
CA LEU A 314 9.75 -37.08 -18.54
C LEU A 314 10.48 -36.46 -19.73
N PRO A 315 10.07 -36.80 -20.97
CA PRO A 315 10.85 -36.51 -22.19
C PRO A 315 10.96 -35.02 -22.54
N HIS A 316 10.08 -34.18 -21.99
CA HIS A 316 10.07 -32.75 -22.27
C HIS A 316 10.03 -31.95 -20.99
N THR A 317 10.77 -30.84 -20.97
CA THR A 317 10.70 -29.85 -19.89
C THR A 317 10.00 -28.59 -20.40
N ARG A 318 9.11 -28.00 -19.58
CA ARG A 318 8.38 -26.76 -19.89
C ARG A 318 8.40 -25.78 -18.72
N PRO A 319 8.31 -24.46 -18.98
CA PRO A 319 8.05 -23.45 -17.95
C PRO A 319 6.73 -23.74 -17.23
N TYR A 320 6.67 -23.49 -15.92
CA TYR A 320 5.62 -23.95 -15.02
C TYR A 320 5.09 -22.80 -14.16
N LEU A 321 3.89 -22.32 -14.52
CA LEU A 321 3.19 -21.25 -13.82
C LEU A 321 2.51 -21.77 -12.54
N ARG A 322 2.74 -21.09 -11.42
CA ARG A 322 2.25 -21.46 -10.08
C ARG A 322 1.26 -20.45 -9.53
N VAL A 323 0.58 -20.81 -8.45
CA VAL A 323 -0.28 -19.89 -7.66
C VAL A 323 0.46 -18.62 -7.24
N ALA A 324 1.76 -18.73 -6.93
CA ALA A 324 2.61 -17.59 -6.57
C ALA A 324 2.76 -16.56 -7.70
N ASN A 325 2.57 -16.96 -8.96
CA ASN A 325 2.71 -16.09 -10.12
C ASN A 325 1.40 -15.37 -10.50
N VAL A 326 0.26 -15.79 -9.95
CA VAL A 326 -1.06 -15.27 -10.35
C VAL A 326 -1.60 -14.37 -9.25
N TYR A 327 -1.70 -13.07 -9.54
CA TYR A 327 -2.30 -12.03 -8.71
C TYR A 327 -3.62 -11.55 -9.33
N GLU A 328 -4.33 -10.66 -8.65
CA GLU A 328 -5.56 -10.08 -9.20
C GLU A 328 -5.26 -9.26 -10.46
N ASN A 329 -5.71 -9.78 -11.61
CA ASN A 329 -5.51 -9.21 -12.94
C ASN A 329 -4.06 -8.90 -13.30
N ARG A 330 -3.10 -9.62 -12.71
CA ARG A 330 -1.67 -9.43 -12.94
C ARG A 330 -0.92 -10.74 -12.82
N LEU A 331 0.10 -10.92 -13.65
CA LEU A 331 1.06 -12.00 -13.54
C LEU A 331 2.39 -11.47 -13.01
N ASP A 332 3.00 -12.18 -12.07
CA ASP A 332 4.39 -11.98 -11.70
C ASP A 332 5.22 -13.14 -12.26
N LEU A 333 6.02 -12.82 -13.26
CA LEU A 333 6.84 -13.78 -14.01
C LEU A 333 8.33 -13.66 -13.67
N THR A 334 8.68 -12.93 -12.61
CA THR A 334 10.07 -12.72 -12.17
C THR A 334 10.74 -14.06 -11.84
N GLU A 335 10.00 -14.99 -11.22
CA GLU A 335 10.47 -16.34 -10.91
C GLU A 335 9.52 -17.39 -11.50
N ILE A 336 10.03 -18.16 -12.46
CA ILE A 336 9.30 -19.23 -13.13
C ILE A 336 10.04 -20.55 -12.98
N HIS A 337 9.32 -21.57 -12.54
CA HIS A 337 9.84 -22.92 -12.40
C HIS A 337 9.75 -23.69 -13.72
N SER A 338 10.38 -24.85 -13.77
CA SER A 338 10.16 -25.84 -14.82
C SER A 338 9.51 -27.11 -14.28
N ILE A 339 8.90 -27.88 -15.18
CA ILE A 339 8.31 -29.19 -14.92
C ILE A 339 8.47 -30.10 -16.13
N GLY A 340 8.68 -31.39 -15.90
CA GLY A 340 8.66 -32.38 -16.97
C GLY A 340 7.23 -32.77 -17.36
N VAL A 341 7.02 -33.00 -18.65
CA VAL A 341 5.73 -33.26 -19.30
C VAL A 341 5.86 -34.29 -20.42
N THR A 342 4.76 -34.95 -20.72
CA THR A 342 4.58 -35.77 -21.94
C THR A 342 3.89 -34.97 -23.03
N GLU A 343 4.05 -35.38 -24.29
CA GLU A 343 3.37 -34.74 -25.43
C GLU A 343 1.83 -34.73 -25.26
N ARG A 344 1.28 -35.82 -24.72
CA ARG A 344 -0.17 -35.94 -24.45
C ARG A 344 -0.68 -34.96 -23.39
N GLU A 345 0.17 -34.54 -22.45
CA GLU A 345 -0.22 -33.57 -21.42
C GLU A 345 -0.28 -32.14 -21.98
N LEU A 346 0.57 -31.81 -22.96
CA LEU A 346 0.67 -30.46 -23.54
C LEU A 346 -0.66 -29.98 -24.11
N GLU A 347 -1.38 -30.84 -24.84
CA GLU A 347 -2.69 -30.53 -25.43
C GLU A 347 -3.68 -29.95 -24.40
N ARG A 348 -3.58 -30.39 -23.15
CA ARG A 348 -4.49 -30.01 -22.06
C ARG A 348 -3.98 -28.80 -21.28
N VAL A 349 -2.70 -28.79 -20.93
CA VAL A 349 -2.13 -27.88 -19.90
C VAL A 349 -1.25 -26.76 -20.43
N GLU A 350 -0.89 -26.78 -21.71
CA GLU A 350 -0.15 -25.67 -22.31
C GLU A 350 -1.04 -24.43 -22.42
N LEU A 351 -0.50 -23.28 -22.00
CA LEU A 351 -1.17 -22.00 -21.94
C LEU A 351 -1.16 -21.31 -23.30
N GLN A 352 -2.32 -20.77 -23.67
CA GLN A 352 -2.56 -19.97 -24.86
C GLN A 352 -2.94 -18.56 -24.45
N ARG A 353 -2.62 -17.58 -25.30
CA ARG A 353 -2.96 -16.18 -25.04
C ARG A 353 -4.47 -16.06 -24.73
N PHE A 354 -4.80 -15.33 -23.67
CA PHE A 354 -6.13 -15.13 -23.11
C PHE A 354 -6.77 -16.34 -22.42
N ASP A 355 -5.98 -17.37 -22.10
CA ASP A 355 -6.41 -18.34 -21.09
C ASP A 355 -6.61 -17.63 -19.74
N LEU A 356 -7.76 -17.84 -19.14
CA LEU A 356 -8.10 -17.31 -17.82
C LEU A 356 -7.60 -18.28 -16.75
N LEU A 357 -6.77 -17.80 -15.84
CA LEU A 357 -6.17 -18.59 -14.77
C LEU A 357 -6.75 -18.16 -13.44
N ILE A 358 -7.41 -19.09 -12.75
CA ILE A 358 -8.11 -18.86 -11.49
C ILE A 358 -7.40 -19.65 -10.39
N VAL A 359 -7.08 -18.99 -9.29
CA VAL A 359 -6.46 -19.64 -8.12
C VAL A 359 -7.49 -20.51 -7.41
N GLU A 360 -7.23 -21.81 -7.34
CA GLU A 360 -8.11 -22.81 -6.72
C GLU A 360 -8.22 -22.65 -5.20
N GLY A 361 -7.13 -22.27 -4.52
CA GLY A 361 -7.08 -22.30 -3.05
C GLY A 361 -6.32 -21.13 -2.44
N ASN A 362 -6.82 -20.62 -1.31
CA ASN A 362 -6.19 -19.53 -0.57
C ASN A 362 -6.60 -19.57 0.92
N GLY A 363 -5.72 -19.11 1.81
CA GLY A 363 -6.02 -18.96 3.24
C GLY A 363 -6.93 -17.76 3.56
N SER A 364 -7.02 -16.78 2.66
CA SER A 364 -7.94 -15.64 2.76
C SER A 364 -9.14 -15.84 1.83
N LYS A 365 -10.34 -15.63 2.37
CA LYS A 365 -11.59 -15.68 1.61
C LYS A 365 -11.65 -14.58 0.55
N GLU A 366 -11.07 -13.42 0.83
CA GLU A 366 -11.03 -12.28 -0.09
C GLU A 366 -10.09 -12.53 -1.29
N GLN A 367 -9.12 -13.44 -1.13
CA GLN A 367 -8.13 -13.78 -2.16
C GLN A 367 -8.48 -15.06 -2.94
N ILE A 368 -9.50 -15.82 -2.53
CA ILE A 368 -9.92 -17.03 -3.23
C ILE A 368 -10.43 -16.70 -4.64
N GLY A 369 -10.07 -17.52 -5.63
CA GLY A 369 -10.50 -17.31 -7.01
C GLY A 369 -10.00 -16.02 -7.66
N ARG A 370 -8.95 -15.38 -7.11
CA ARG A 370 -8.22 -14.34 -7.83
C ARG A 370 -7.74 -14.90 -9.18
N ALA A 371 -7.78 -14.06 -10.20
CA ALA A 371 -7.54 -14.52 -11.56
C ALA A 371 -6.69 -13.54 -12.37
N ALA A 372 -5.99 -14.08 -13.37
CA ALA A 372 -5.27 -13.31 -14.39
C ALA A 372 -5.47 -13.94 -15.77
N LEU A 373 -5.33 -13.14 -16.84
CA LEU A 373 -5.27 -13.64 -18.20
C LEU A 373 -3.82 -13.93 -18.57
N TRP A 374 -3.58 -15.08 -19.19
CA TRP A 374 -2.28 -15.40 -19.77
C TRP A 374 -2.03 -14.51 -21.00
N ASP A 375 -0.91 -13.81 -21.01
CA ASP A 375 -0.53 -12.86 -22.06
C ASP A 375 0.42 -13.46 -23.11
N ALA A 376 0.71 -14.77 -23.00
CA ALA A 376 1.69 -15.47 -23.82
C ALA A 376 3.14 -14.93 -23.68
N SER A 377 3.47 -14.34 -22.53
CA SER A 377 4.83 -13.87 -22.22
C SER A 377 5.88 -14.97 -22.26
N ILE A 378 5.51 -16.24 -22.05
CA ILE A 378 6.45 -17.37 -22.07
C ILE A 378 5.93 -18.48 -22.99
N LYS A 379 6.68 -18.79 -24.06
CA LYS A 379 6.33 -19.85 -25.01
C LYS A 379 6.35 -21.23 -24.33
N GLY A 380 5.34 -22.06 -24.59
CA GLY A 380 5.27 -23.43 -24.06
C GLY A 380 4.98 -23.52 -22.57
N CYS A 381 4.55 -22.44 -21.92
CA CYS A 381 4.28 -22.44 -20.49
C CYS A 381 3.09 -23.34 -20.16
N VAL A 382 3.22 -24.17 -19.12
CA VAL A 382 2.15 -25.01 -18.57
C VAL A 382 1.82 -24.54 -17.15
N HIS A 383 0.68 -24.95 -16.59
CA HIS A 383 0.21 -24.47 -15.28
C HIS A 383 0.09 -25.55 -14.21
N GLN A 384 0.17 -25.12 -12.95
CA GLN A 384 -0.04 -25.92 -11.74
C GLN A 384 -1.48 -26.43 -11.61
N ASN A 385 -1.65 -27.59 -10.95
CA ASN A 385 -2.95 -28.17 -10.61
C ASN A 385 -3.87 -27.20 -9.82
N HIS A 386 -3.29 -26.37 -8.95
CA HIS A 386 -3.97 -25.30 -8.18
C HIS A 386 -4.24 -24.00 -8.95
N LEU A 387 -3.96 -24.00 -10.26
CA LEU A 387 -4.46 -22.99 -11.19
C LEU A 387 -5.48 -23.67 -12.10
N ILE A 388 -6.74 -23.28 -11.96
CA ILE A 388 -7.81 -23.72 -12.85
C ILE A 388 -7.79 -22.80 -14.06
N LYS A 389 -7.63 -23.40 -15.24
CA LYS A 389 -7.65 -22.70 -16.51
C LYS A 389 -9.05 -22.75 -17.11
N VAL A 390 -9.53 -21.62 -17.62
CA VAL A 390 -10.67 -21.54 -18.53
C VAL A 390 -10.21 -21.04 -19.88
N ARG A 391 -10.45 -21.83 -20.93
CA ARG A 391 -10.18 -21.46 -22.31
C ARG A 391 -11.49 -21.15 -23.04
N PHE A 392 -11.64 -19.91 -23.50
CA PHE A 392 -12.81 -19.46 -24.28
C PHE A 392 -12.53 -19.56 -25.78
N SER A 393 -13.58 -19.44 -26.60
CA SER A 393 -13.49 -19.46 -28.07
C SER A 393 -12.78 -18.24 -28.65
N ASP A 394 -12.81 -17.12 -27.94
CA ASP A 394 -12.30 -15.84 -28.41
C ASP A 394 -11.81 -14.96 -27.25
N SER A 395 -10.98 -13.98 -27.61
CA SER A 395 -10.34 -13.09 -26.63
C SER A 395 -11.30 -12.09 -25.96
N ILE A 396 -12.39 -11.72 -26.61
CA ILE A 396 -13.36 -10.75 -26.05
C ILE A 396 -14.09 -11.41 -24.89
N THR A 397 -14.55 -12.64 -25.07
CA THR A 397 -15.18 -13.44 -24.01
C THR A 397 -14.22 -13.66 -22.83
N SER A 398 -12.94 -13.94 -23.09
CA SER A 398 -11.92 -14.05 -22.03
C SER A 398 -11.78 -12.76 -21.22
N ARG A 399 -11.63 -11.62 -21.90
CA ARG A 399 -11.47 -10.30 -21.26
C ARG A 399 -12.72 -9.90 -20.48
N TYR A 400 -13.91 -10.13 -21.03
CA TYR A 400 -15.16 -9.84 -20.35
C TYR A 400 -15.35 -10.73 -19.12
N SER A 401 -14.99 -12.02 -19.20
CA SER A 401 -15.04 -12.94 -18.07
C SER A 401 -14.09 -12.50 -16.93
N MET A 402 -12.97 -11.86 -17.26
CA MET A 402 -12.11 -11.22 -16.26
C MET A 402 -12.80 -10.02 -15.58
N VAL A 403 -13.48 -9.15 -16.35
CA VAL A 403 -14.29 -8.05 -15.79
C VAL A 403 -15.37 -8.59 -14.85
N TRP A 404 -16.04 -9.69 -15.25
CA TRP A 404 -17.02 -10.39 -14.43
C TRP A 404 -16.46 -10.84 -13.09
N LEU A 405 -15.38 -11.63 -13.10
CA LEU A 405 -14.79 -12.18 -11.87
C LEU A 405 -14.25 -11.11 -10.92
N ARG A 406 -13.86 -9.95 -11.44
CA ARG A 406 -13.38 -8.81 -10.63
C ARG A 406 -14.49 -7.91 -10.12
N SER A 407 -15.68 -7.99 -10.71
CA SER A 407 -16.83 -7.22 -10.25
C SER A 407 -17.26 -7.67 -8.84
N PRO A 408 -17.89 -6.79 -8.05
CA PRO A 408 -18.44 -7.19 -6.75
C PRO A 408 -19.33 -8.41 -6.81
N PHE A 409 -20.15 -8.51 -7.86
CA PHE A 409 -21.09 -9.61 -8.02
C PHE A 409 -20.36 -10.93 -8.30
N GLY A 410 -19.41 -10.94 -9.25
CA GLY A 410 -18.60 -12.11 -9.53
C GLY A 410 -17.75 -12.54 -8.32
N ARG A 411 -17.20 -11.59 -7.56
CA ARG A 411 -16.47 -11.85 -6.32
C ARG A 411 -17.36 -12.51 -5.26
N THR A 412 -18.54 -11.97 -5.02
CA THR A 412 -19.51 -12.56 -4.07
C THR A 412 -19.86 -13.99 -4.45
N LEU A 413 -20.15 -14.26 -5.74
CA LEU A 413 -20.46 -15.62 -6.20
C LEU A 413 -19.31 -16.60 -5.97
N VAL A 414 -18.07 -16.19 -6.26
CA VAL A 414 -16.87 -16.99 -6.03
C VAL A 414 -16.72 -17.32 -4.53
N GLU A 415 -16.95 -16.34 -3.67
CA GLU A 415 -16.86 -16.48 -2.22
C GLU A 415 -17.97 -17.35 -1.62
N GLU A 416 -19.17 -17.33 -2.21
CA GLU A 416 -20.32 -18.15 -1.81
C GLU A 416 -20.11 -19.63 -2.17
N VAL A 417 -19.57 -19.92 -3.35
CA VAL A 417 -19.35 -21.31 -3.77
C VAL A 417 -18.07 -21.92 -3.20
N ALA A 418 -17.15 -21.12 -2.69
CA ALA A 418 -15.92 -21.61 -2.06
C ALA A 418 -16.22 -22.45 -0.81
N SER A 419 -15.56 -23.61 -0.68
CA SER A 419 -15.62 -24.41 0.57
C SER A 419 -14.45 -24.05 1.46
N SER A 420 -14.63 -24.15 2.78
CA SER A 420 -13.55 -23.98 3.76
C SER A 420 -13.37 -25.25 4.59
N THR A 421 -12.13 -25.72 4.72
CA THR A 421 -11.74 -26.78 5.64
C THR A 421 -10.44 -26.37 6.32
N SER A 422 -10.42 -26.34 7.66
CA SER A 422 -9.23 -26.00 8.47
C SER A 422 -8.55 -24.68 8.06
N GLY A 423 -9.33 -23.64 7.76
CA GLY A 423 -8.82 -22.31 7.39
C GLY A 423 -8.36 -22.15 5.94
N LEU A 424 -8.47 -23.19 5.10
CA LEU A 424 -8.18 -23.13 3.67
C LEU A 424 -9.47 -23.05 2.86
N HIS A 425 -9.64 -21.97 2.09
CA HIS A 425 -10.72 -21.84 1.12
C HIS A 425 -10.34 -22.48 -0.21
N THR A 426 -11.28 -23.19 -0.85
CA THR A 426 -11.04 -23.95 -2.09
C THR A 426 -12.19 -23.90 -3.09
N LEU A 427 -11.83 -23.93 -4.38
CA LEU A 427 -12.71 -23.94 -5.55
C LEU A 427 -12.36 -25.15 -6.42
N SER A 428 -13.20 -26.19 -6.43
CA SER A 428 -13.03 -27.30 -7.36
C SER A 428 -13.28 -26.86 -8.81
N ILE A 429 -12.76 -27.64 -9.78
CA ILE A 429 -13.08 -27.49 -11.20
C ILE A 429 -14.60 -27.43 -11.42
N SER A 430 -15.35 -28.35 -10.79
CA SER A 430 -16.81 -28.39 -10.91
C SER A 430 -17.52 -27.13 -10.41
N LYS A 431 -16.97 -26.46 -9.38
CA LYS A 431 -17.52 -25.18 -8.93
C LYS A 431 -17.25 -24.08 -9.94
N ILE A 432 -16.03 -24.00 -10.47
CA ILE A 432 -15.69 -23.05 -11.53
C ILE A 432 -16.55 -23.29 -12.77
N GLU A 433 -16.75 -24.54 -13.19
CA GLU A 433 -17.62 -24.91 -14.32
C GLU A 433 -19.05 -24.38 -14.18
N GLN A 434 -19.57 -24.34 -12.95
CA GLN A 434 -20.93 -23.92 -12.63
C GLN A 434 -21.06 -22.46 -12.21
N LEU A 435 -19.94 -21.73 -12.07
CA LEU A 435 -19.98 -20.31 -11.73
C LEU A 435 -20.85 -19.57 -12.75
N PRO A 436 -21.85 -18.80 -12.30
CA PRO A 436 -22.70 -18.05 -13.20
C PRO A 436 -22.00 -16.78 -13.68
N LEU A 437 -22.32 -16.37 -14.90
CA LEU A 437 -22.01 -15.05 -15.43
C LEU A 437 -23.16 -14.48 -16.26
N ALA A 438 -23.33 -13.16 -16.19
CA ALA A 438 -24.19 -12.43 -17.10
C ALA A 438 -23.44 -12.26 -18.43
N PHE A 439 -24.01 -12.72 -19.54
CA PHE A 439 -23.35 -12.83 -20.83
C PHE A 439 -24.01 -11.89 -21.86
N PRO A 440 -23.38 -10.75 -22.19
CA PRO A 440 -23.86 -9.81 -23.20
C PRO A 440 -23.62 -10.33 -24.63
N PRO A 441 -24.28 -9.73 -25.64
CA PRO A 441 -23.86 -9.84 -27.04
C PRO A 441 -22.39 -9.45 -27.26
N GLN A 442 -21.76 -10.00 -28.29
CA GLN A 442 -20.31 -9.82 -28.53
C GLN A 442 -19.93 -8.34 -28.69
N LYS A 443 -20.70 -7.60 -29.49
CA LYS A 443 -20.47 -6.16 -29.70
C LYS A 443 -20.62 -5.34 -28.41
N GLU A 444 -21.51 -5.77 -27.52
CA GLU A 444 -21.67 -5.12 -26.22
C GLU A 444 -20.53 -5.48 -25.26
N GLN A 445 -20.00 -6.70 -25.31
CA GLN A 445 -18.78 -7.04 -24.57
C GLN A 445 -17.60 -6.16 -24.98
N GLU A 446 -17.41 -5.92 -26.29
CA GLU A 446 -16.38 -5.01 -26.81
C GLU A 446 -16.56 -3.58 -26.26
N GLU A 447 -17.79 -3.05 -26.27
CA GLU A 447 -18.11 -1.73 -25.72
C GLU A 447 -17.86 -1.66 -24.21
N ILE A 448 -18.28 -2.68 -23.45
CA ILE A 448 -18.03 -2.77 -22.01
C ILE A 448 -16.52 -2.71 -21.74
N LEU A 449 -15.73 -3.50 -22.48
CA LEU A 449 -14.28 -3.53 -22.32
C LEU A 449 -13.67 -2.16 -22.61
N SER A 450 -14.11 -1.48 -23.68
CA SER A 450 -13.64 -0.14 -24.03
C SER A 450 -13.94 0.88 -22.93
N ARG A 451 -15.17 0.92 -22.41
CA ARG A 451 -15.56 1.86 -21.35
C ARG A 451 -14.88 1.58 -20.02
N VAL A 452 -14.71 0.31 -19.66
CA VAL A 452 -13.97 -0.08 -18.44
C VAL A 452 -12.51 0.35 -18.55
N GLU A 453 -11.88 0.11 -19.72
CA GLU A 453 -10.50 0.51 -19.98
C GLU A 453 -10.34 2.03 -19.89
N GLU A 454 -11.21 2.80 -20.55
CA GLU A 454 -11.19 4.27 -20.47
C GLU A 454 -11.36 4.79 -19.03
N ALA A 455 -12.34 4.25 -18.30
CA ALA A 455 -12.60 4.62 -16.92
C ALA A 455 -11.41 4.29 -16.01
N PHE A 456 -10.75 3.15 -16.23
CA PHE A 456 -9.62 2.71 -15.43
C PHE A 456 -8.35 3.50 -15.75
N SER A 457 -8.09 3.83 -17.02
CA SER A 457 -6.98 4.72 -17.38
C SER A 457 -7.13 6.13 -16.81
N LYS A 458 -8.37 6.65 -16.69
CA LYS A 458 -8.64 7.88 -15.95
C LYS A 458 -8.32 7.70 -14.46
N ALA A 459 -8.73 6.60 -13.86
CA ALA A 459 -8.44 6.30 -12.46
C ALA A 459 -6.94 6.14 -12.18
N ASP A 460 -6.19 5.50 -13.08
CA ASP A 460 -4.74 5.31 -12.97
C ASP A 460 -4.00 6.67 -12.97
N ARG A 461 -4.42 7.61 -13.82
CA ARG A 461 -3.87 8.98 -13.83
C ARG A 461 -4.11 9.72 -12.51
N VAL A 462 -5.30 9.57 -11.93
CA VAL A 462 -5.61 10.14 -10.61
C VAL A 462 -4.76 9.49 -9.53
N ALA A 463 -4.61 8.16 -9.54
CA ALA A 463 -3.76 7.46 -8.58
C ALA A 463 -2.31 7.96 -8.62
N ALA A 464 -1.73 8.10 -9.82
CA ALA A 464 -0.38 8.63 -9.99
C ALA A 464 -0.24 10.07 -9.49
N ALA A 465 -1.25 10.92 -9.74
CA ALA A 465 -1.25 12.29 -9.21
C ALA A 465 -1.31 12.31 -7.68
N LEU A 466 -2.10 11.42 -7.05
CA LEU A 466 -2.16 11.30 -5.59
C LEU A 466 -0.82 10.85 -4.99
N ASP A 467 -0.11 9.92 -5.65
CA ASP A 467 1.24 9.49 -5.24
C ASP A 467 2.23 10.65 -5.29
N GLU A 468 2.16 11.49 -6.33
CA GLU A 468 3.02 12.66 -6.45
C GLU A 468 2.75 13.70 -5.35
N GLN A 469 1.48 13.99 -5.06
CA GLN A 469 1.12 14.92 -4.00
C GLN A 469 1.55 14.43 -2.62
N GLU A 470 1.52 13.11 -2.38
CA GLU A 470 2.02 12.54 -1.13
C GLU A 470 3.54 12.69 -0.99
N ARG A 471 4.30 12.54 -2.08
CA ARG A 471 5.74 12.81 -2.09
C ARG A 471 6.03 14.28 -1.86
N ALA A 472 5.27 15.17 -2.52
CA ALA A 472 5.41 16.61 -2.36
C ALA A 472 5.11 17.07 -0.92
N ALA A 473 4.07 16.53 -0.27
CA ALA A 473 3.74 16.82 1.12
C ALA A 473 4.90 16.46 2.08
N LYS A 474 5.51 15.28 1.91
CA LYS A 474 6.69 14.85 2.68
C LYS A 474 7.87 15.78 2.47
N ALA A 475 8.16 16.17 1.23
CA ALA A 475 9.23 17.10 0.91
C ALA A 475 8.99 18.50 1.49
N LEU A 476 7.74 18.97 1.45
CA LEU A 476 7.34 20.28 1.97
C LEU A 476 7.58 20.39 3.48
N ARG A 477 7.24 19.36 4.26
CA ARG A 477 7.55 19.33 5.70
C ARG A 477 9.03 19.57 5.97
N GLN A 478 9.91 18.91 5.22
CA GLN A 478 11.35 19.07 5.37
C GLN A 478 11.85 20.44 4.91
N SER A 479 11.26 20.99 3.84
CA SER A 479 11.57 22.34 3.37
C SER A 479 11.20 23.40 4.42
N ILE A 480 10.06 23.25 5.08
CA ILE A 480 9.60 24.14 6.16
C ILE A 480 10.58 24.10 7.34
N LEU A 481 10.95 22.90 7.83
CA LEU A 481 11.92 22.78 8.93
C LEU A 481 13.28 23.37 8.53
N LYS A 482 13.74 23.14 7.30
CA LYS A 482 14.97 23.74 6.81
C LYS A 482 14.89 25.26 6.81
N ALA A 483 13.81 25.85 6.29
CA ALA A 483 13.61 27.30 6.29
C ALA A 483 13.52 27.85 7.73
N ALA A 484 12.88 27.12 8.65
CA ALA A 484 12.80 27.50 10.06
C ALA A 484 14.19 27.66 10.67
N PHE A 485 15.04 26.62 10.58
CA PHE A 485 16.37 26.62 11.20
C PHE A 485 17.44 27.40 10.44
N GLU A 486 17.11 27.97 9.28
CA GLU A 486 17.93 28.92 8.53
C GLU A 486 17.47 30.38 8.74
N GLY A 487 16.46 30.62 9.57
CA GLY A 487 15.92 31.97 9.83
C GLY A 487 15.17 32.57 8.64
N ARG A 488 14.59 31.72 7.77
CA ARG A 488 13.88 32.11 6.54
C ARG A 488 12.37 31.86 6.59
N LEU A 489 11.84 31.32 7.70
CA LEU A 489 10.42 30.96 7.81
C LEU A 489 9.52 32.12 8.25
N VAL A 490 10.03 32.99 9.12
CA VAL A 490 9.32 34.16 9.65
C VAL A 490 10.25 35.38 9.59
N PRO A 491 9.73 36.61 9.48
CA PRO A 491 10.56 37.81 9.55
C PRO A 491 11.17 37.98 10.95
N GLN A 492 12.39 38.51 11.01
CA GLN A 492 13.01 38.95 12.26
C GLN A 492 12.40 40.27 12.72
N ASP A 493 12.48 40.53 14.02
CA ASP A 493 11.97 41.75 14.65
C ASP A 493 13.09 42.43 15.43
N PRO A 494 13.58 43.59 15.00
CA PRO A 494 14.70 44.28 15.65
C PRO A 494 14.49 44.59 17.14
N ASP A 495 13.24 44.63 17.60
CA ASP A 495 12.88 44.88 19.00
C ASP A 495 12.97 43.62 19.88
N ASP A 496 13.13 42.43 19.30
CA ASP A 496 13.33 41.19 20.04
C ASP A 496 14.67 41.20 20.80
N GLU A 497 14.68 40.68 22.02
CA GLU A 497 15.93 40.52 22.77
C GLU A 497 16.89 39.54 22.04
N PRO A 498 18.12 39.95 21.68
CA PRO A 498 19.08 39.07 21.02
C PRO A 498 19.34 37.79 21.81
N ALA A 499 19.38 36.64 21.13
CA ALA A 499 19.60 35.34 21.74
C ALA A 499 20.90 35.29 22.58
N GLU A 500 21.94 36.01 22.16
CA GLU A 500 23.21 36.08 22.89
C GLU A 500 23.04 36.64 24.32
N LYS A 501 22.15 37.63 24.52
CA LYS A 501 21.90 38.21 25.85
C LYS A 501 21.24 37.20 26.78
N LEU A 502 20.26 36.45 26.29
CA LEU A 502 19.60 35.38 27.04
C LEU A 502 20.57 34.23 27.38
N LEU A 503 21.37 33.79 26.41
CA LEU A 503 22.37 32.74 26.63
C LEU A 503 23.43 33.15 27.67
N LYS A 504 23.83 34.43 27.70
CA LYS A 504 24.73 34.97 28.72
C LYS A 504 24.14 34.85 30.14
N ARG A 505 22.85 35.18 30.32
CA ARG A 505 22.16 35.04 31.63
C ARG A 505 22.16 33.59 32.11
N ILE A 506 21.81 32.66 31.23
CA ILE A 506 21.74 31.22 31.56
C ILE A 506 23.13 30.65 31.89
N ARG A 507 24.20 31.12 31.22
CA ARG A 507 25.58 30.74 31.54
C ARG A 507 26.01 31.26 32.92
N GLN A 508 25.49 32.39 33.38
CA GLN A 508 25.78 32.93 34.71
C GLN A 508 25.04 32.14 35.79
N GLU A 509 23.76 31.82 35.58
CA GLU A 509 22.95 31.01 36.49
C GLU A 509 23.50 29.58 36.66
N LYS A 510 24.07 28.97 35.61
CA LYS A 510 24.71 27.64 35.71
C LYS A 510 26.03 27.63 36.48
N LYS A 511 26.66 28.79 36.69
CA LYS A 511 27.94 28.93 37.41
C LYS A 511 27.78 29.29 38.89
N GLY A 512 26.62 29.82 39.27
CA GLY A 512 26.20 29.98 40.67
C GLY A 512 25.53 28.72 41.19
#